data_AF-A0A7V8VJB9-F1
#
_entry.id   AF-A0A7V8VJB9-F1
#
_cell.length_a   1.000
_cell.length_b   1.000
_cell.length_c   1.000
_cell.angle_alpha   90.00
_cell.angle_beta   90.00
_cell.angle_gamma   90.00
#
_symmetry.space_group_name_H-M   'P 1'
#
loop_
_entity.id
_entity.type
_entity.pdbx_description
1 polymer ?
#
loop_
_entity_poly.entity_id
_entity_poly.type
_entity_poly.pdbx_seq_one_letter_code
_entity_poly.pdbx_strand_id
1 'polypeptide(L)'
;IEPARATYTDTATQTEEESRQNPAGEMNWLFYRSRALSRDTRMAGSARLVSRLSVDRAHAHLTPVLVDIARDGTTQTVSRGFLNLSYRDGLRRSKPLPVGKPVSARLGFKPQDQRFEKGHRIGVLMQSSNSAWAVPDDPGATVTVHHRPGRRGSSLSLPLVDPPANHRALFQHRR
;
A
#
# COMPACT_ATOMS: atom_id res chain seq x y z
N ILE A 1 11.69 -15.57 8.52
CA ILE A 1 10.70 -14.91 9.40
C ILE A 1 10.59 -13.48 8.89
N GLU A 2 9.41 -13.05 8.39
CA GLU A 2 9.25 -11.66 7.95
C GLU A 2 9.43 -10.71 9.14
N PRO A 3 10.10 -9.56 8.98
CA PRO A 3 10.27 -8.63 10.08
C PRO A 3 8.90 -8.14 10.57
N ALA A 4 8.73 -8.00 11.88
CA ALA A 4 7.44 -7.61 12.46
C ALA A 4 6.97 -6.19 12.04
N ARG A 5 7.87 -5.40 11.44
CA ARG A 5 7.65 -4.05 10.91
C ARG A 5 8.67 -3.72 9.81
N ALA A 6 8.31 -2.80 8.94
CA ALA A 6 9.19 -2.21 7.92
C ALA A 6 8.96 -0.69 7.85
N THR A 7 9.94 0.05 7.34
CA THR A 7 9.99 1.51 7.45
C THR A 7 10.45 2.13 6.14
N TYR A 8 9.89 3.29 5.79
CA TYR A 8 10.33 4.14 4.69
C TYR A 8 10.24 5.63 5.12
N THR A 9 10.96 6.52 4.44
CA THR A 9 10.99 7.95 4.76
C THR A 9 10.48 8.77 3.58
N ASP A 10 9.55 9.68 3.84
CA ASP A 10 9.01 10.57 2.83
C ASP A 10 10.04 11.62 2.38
N THR A 11 10.20 11.81 1.07
CA THR A 11 11.11 12.79 0.49
C THR A 11 10.40 13.99 -0.16
N ALA A 12 9.06 14.03 -0.17
CA ALA A 12 8.21 14.96 -0.94
C ALA A 12 8.39 14.93 -2.47
N THR A 13 9.54 14.50 -2.97
CA THR A 13 9.86 14.48 -4.40
C THR A 13 9.43 13.19 -5.09
N GLN A 14 9.18 12.12 -4.32
CA GLN A 14 8.87 10.80 -4.85
C GLN A 14 7.69 10.82 -5.83
N THR A 15 7.89 10.20 -6.98
CA THR A 15 6.85 9.93 -7.98
C THR A 15 6.42 8.47 -7.96
N GLU A 16 5.19 8.20 -8.38
CA GLU A 16 4.78 6.81 -8.60
C GLU A 16 5.61 6.12 -9.69
N GLU A 17 5.94 6.83 -10.77
CA GLU A 17 6.74 6.32 -11.89
C GLU A 17 8.07 5.68 -11.43
N GLU A 18 8.83 6.38 -10.58
CA GLU A 18 10.08 5.86 -10.01
C GLU A 18 9.84 4.56 -9.22
N SER A 19 8.86 4.57 -8.30
CA SER A 19 8.54 3.41 -7.48
C SER A 19 8.02 2.23 -8.31
N ARG A 20 7.36 2.48 -9.44
CA ARG A 20 6.82 1.46 -10.35
C ARG A 20 7.89 0.91 -11.30
N GLN A 21 8.86 1.71 -11.71
CA GLN A 21 9.96 1.27 -12.56
C GLN A 21 10.97 0.39 -11.82
N ASN A 22 11.18 0.63 -10.52
CA ASN A 22 12.09 -0.17 -9.71
C ASN A 22 11.48 -0.54 -8.34
N PRO A 23 10.35 -1.27 -8.28
CA PRO A 23 9.62 -1.46 -7.04
C PRO A 23 10.41 -2.21 -5.97
N ALA A 24 11.30 -3.13 -6.37
CA ALA A 24 12.17 -3.87 -5.46
C ALA A 24 13.35 -3.03 -4.89
N GLY A 25 13.59 -1.82 -5.40
CA GLY A 25 14.63 -0.93 -4.91
C GLY A 25 14.35 -0.36 -3.51
N GLU A 26 13.08 -0.31 -3.09
CA GLU A 26 12.60 0.12 -1.75
C GLU A 26 13.39 1.29 -1.14
N MET A 27 13.58 2.37 -1.91
CA MET A 27 14.40 3.51 -1.46
C MET A 27 13.67 4.31 -0.37
N ASN A 28 12.47 4.78 -0.70
CA ASN A 28 11.57 5.61 0.12
C ASN A 28 10.11 5.14 -0.01
N TRP A 29 9.92 3.86 -0.38
CA TRP A 29 8.65 3.13 -0.36
C TRP A 29 8.89 1.71 0.16
N LEU A 30 7.81 1.01 0.46
CA LEU A 30 7.83 -0.43 0.73
C LEU A 30 7.01 -1.16 -0.35
N PHE A 31 7.46 -2.33 -0.78
CA PHE A 31 6.83 -3.09 -1.84
C PHE A 31 6.36 -4.47 -1.36
N TYR A 32 5.05 -4.66 -1.36
CA TYR A 32 4.42 -5.93 -1.01
C TYR A 32 3.85 -6.55 -2.26
N ARG A 33 3.99 -7.88 -2.40
CA ARG A 33 3.45 -8.59 -3.57
C ARG A 33 2.94 -9.97 -3.23
N SER A 34 2.00 -10.43 -4.02
CA SER A 34 1.48 -11.78 -3.88
C SER A 34 2.45 -12.83 -4.41
N ARG A 35 2.15 -14.11 -4.14
CA ARG A 35 2.65 -15.20 -5.00
C ARG A 35 2.09 -15.04 -6.41
N ALA A 36 2.76 -15.64 -7.39
CA ALA A 36 2.27 -15.67 -8.76
C ALA A 36 0.88 -16.35 -8.79
N LEU A 37 -0.06 -15.74 -9.50
CA LEU A 37 -1.43 -16.23 -9.62
C LEU A 37 -1.44 -17.52 -10.45
N SER A 38 -2.13 -18.55 -9.97
CA SER A 38 -2.22 -19.85 -10.69
C SER A 38 -3.19 -19.82 -11.87
N ARG A 39 -4.06 -18.81 -11.94
CA ARG A 39 -5.06 -18.57 -12.98
C ARG A 39 -5.34 -17.08 -13.11
N ASP A 40 -6.01 -16.71 -14.19
CA ASP A 40 -6.52 -15.36 -14.34
C ASP A 40 -7.47 -15.03 -13.18
N THR A 41 -7.32 -13.84 -12.62
CA THR A 41 -8.06 -13.39 -11.45
C THR A 41 -8.66 -12.03 -11.75
N ARG A 42 -9.98 -11.88 -11.60
CA ARG A 42 -10.66 -10.61 -11.82
C ARG A 42 -10.98 -9.94 -10.49
N MET A 43 -10.75 -8.63 -10.42
CA MET A 43 -11.16 -7.76 -9.33
C MET A 43 -12.19 -6.76 -9.84
N ALA A 44 -13.35 -6.70 -9.21
CA ALA A 44 -14.42 -5.78 -9.59
C ALA A 44 -14.90 -5.00 -8.34
N GLY A 45 -14.61 -3.69 -8.32
CA GLY A 45 -14.96 -2.78 -7.22
C GLY A 45 -13.74 -2.15 -6.55
N SER A 46 -13.91 -1.67 -5.32
CA SER A 46 -12.86 -0.97 -4.57
C SER A 46 -12.08 -1.90 -3.64
N ALA A 47 -10.77 -1.99 -3.86
CA ALA A 47 -9.83 -2.53 -2.88
C ALA A 47 -9.81 -1.66 -1.61
N ARG A 48 -9.50 -2.27 -0.47
CA ARG A 48 -9.41 -1.59 0.83
C ARG A 48 -8.11 -1.95 1.54
N LEU A 49 -7.36 -0.93 1.94
CA LEU A 49 -6.17 -1.07 2.77
C LEU A 49 -6.49 -0.67 4.21
N VAL A 50 -6.15 -1.56 5.13
CA VAL A 50 -6.01 -1.23 6.56
C VAL A 50 -4.52 -1.27 6.86
N SER A 51 -3.94 -0.14 7.20
CA SER A 51 -2.53 -0.05 7.58
C SER A 51 -2.41 0.24 9.07
N ARG A 52 -1.70 -0.62 9.80
CA ARG A 52 -1.22 -0.33 11.16
C ARG A 52 0.15 0.33 11.02
N LEU A 53 0.25 1.61 11.36
CA LEU A 53 1.48 2.38 11.15
C LEU A 53 1.79 3.30 12.31
N SER A 54 3.06 3.63 12.51
CA SER A 54 3.53 4.70 13.39
C SER A 54 4.38 5.67 12.58
N VAL A 55 4.34 6.95 12.92
CA VAL A 55 5.08 8.02 12.24
C VAL A 55 5.83 8.82 13.29
N ASP A 56 7.04 9.26 12.98
CA ASP A 56 7.90 10.08 13.86
C ASP A 56 7.53 11.58 13.88
N ARG A 57 6.54 11.96 13.08
CA ARG A 57 5.95 13.31 13.02
C ARG A 57 4.46 13.30 13.31
N ALA A 58 3.92 14.49 13.62
CA ALA A 58 2.51 14.70 13.93
C ALA A 58 1.61 14.72 12.68
N HIS A 59 2.19 14.80 11.48
CA HIS A 59 1.50 14.81 10.20
C HIS A 59 2.26 13.94 9.19
N ALA A 60 1.52 13.35 8.25
CA ALA A 60 2.04 12.58 7.13
C ALA A 60 0.88 12.18 6.20
N HIS A 61 1.21 11.90 4.95
CA HIS A 61 0.31 11.29 3.97
C HIS A 61 0.59 9.79 3.82
N LEU A 62 -0.40 9.07 3.29
CA LEU A 62 -0.28 7.69 2.85
C LEU A 62 -0.91 7.58 1.46
N THR A 63 -0.09 7.31 0.45
CA THR A 63 -0.43 7.34 -0.98
C THR A 63 -0.13 6.00 -1.67
N PRO A 64 -0.77 4.89 -1.24
CA PRO A 64 -0.42 3.58 -1.75
C PRO A 64 -0.85 3.40 -3.20
N VAL A 65 -0.10 2.59 -3.94
CA VAL A 65 -0.39 2.27 -5.35
C VAL A 65 -0.59 0.77 -5.47
N LEU A 66 -1.80 0.37 -5.88
CA LEU A 66 -2.12 -1.02 -6.22
C LEU A 66 -1.62 -1.30 -7.62
N VAL A 67 -0.87 -2.38 -7.79
CA VAL A 67 -0.20 -2.70 -9.06
C VAL A 67 -0.44 -4.14 -9.51
N ASP A 68 -0.44 -4.34 -10.83
CA ASP A 68 -0.32 -5.62 -11.50
C ASP A 68 1.14 -5.81 -11.95
N ILE A 69 1.74 -6.95 -11.61
CA ILE A 69 3.14 -7.24 -11.89
C ILE A 69 3.19 -8.43 -12.85
N ALA A 70 3.61 -8.16 -14.08
CA ALA A 70 3.78 -9.16 -15.12
C ALA A 70 4.93 -10.14 -14.80
N ARG A 71 5.00 -11.24 -15.56
CA ARG A 71 5.98 -12.31 -15.35
C ARG A 71 7.43 -11.87 -15.53
N ASP A 72 7.65 -10.91 -16.42
CA ASP A 72 8.94 -10.27 -16.69
C ASP A 72 9.32 -9.21 -15.64
N GLY A 73 8.41 -8.90 -14.69
CA GLY A 73 8.59 -7.88 -13.67
C GLY A 73 7.99 -6.51 -14.02
N THR A 74 7.47 -6.34 -15.24
CA THR A 74 6.80 -5.10 -15.65
C THR A 74 5.64 -4.80 -14.69
N THR A 75 5.66 -3.64 -14.06
CA THR A 75 4.67 -3.26 -13.05
C THR A 75 3.74 -2.19 -13.61
N GLN A 76 2.43 -2.41 -13.55
CA GLN A 76 1.39 -1.51 -14.06
C GLN A 76 0.49 -1.05 -12.94
N THR A 77 0.11 0.23 -12.95
CA THR A 77 -0.80 0.77 -11.94
C THR A 77 -2.23 0.35 -12.20
N VAL A 78 -2.86 -0.24 -11.19
CA VAL A 78 -4.29 -0.60 -11.20
C VAL A 78 -5.11 0.49 -10.55
N SER A 79 -4.73 0.96 -9.36
CA SER A 79 -5.47 2.00 -8.65
C SER A 79 -4.60 2.71 -7.62
N ARG A 80 -5.01 3.92 -7.24
CA ARG A 80 -4.30 4.78 -6.29
C ARG A 80 -5.17 5.01 -5.05
N GLY A 81 -4.53 5.00 -3.89
CA GLY A 81 -5.10 5.44 -2.63
C GLY A 81 -4.50 6.79 -2.23
N PHE A 82 -5.27 7.58 -1.50
CA PHE A 82 -4.78 8.81 -0.87
C PHE A 82 -5.43 8.96 0.50
N LEU A 83 -4.62 9.23 1.52
CA LEU A 83 -5.10 9.55 2.85
C LEU A 83 -4.12 10.50 3.54
N ASN A 84 -4.60 11.68 3.92
CA ASN A 84 -3.95 12.47 4.94
C ASN A 84 -4.22 11.83 6.31
N LEU A 85 -3.16 11.40 7.01
CA LEU A 85 -3.28 10.61 8.23
C LEU A 85 -3.85 11.41 9.42
N SER A 86 -3.90 12.74 9.31
CA SER A 86 -4.62 13.59 10.26
C SER A 86 -6.14 13.37 10.18
N TYR A 87 -6.65 12.87 9.05
CA TYR A 87 -8.06 12.56 8.81
C TYR A 87 -8.37 11.06 8.84
N ARG A 88 -7.50 10.25 9.47
CA ARG A 88 -7.66 8.79 9.61
C ARG A 88 -8.99 8.34 10.27
N ASP A 89 -9.61 9.23 11.07
CA ASP A 89 -10.88 8.97 11.77
C ASP A 89 -12.10 9.59 11.05
N GLY A 90 -11.92 10.13 9.84
CA GLY A 90 -12.95 10.80 9.05
C GLY A 90 -12.60 12.25 8.71
N LEU A 91 -13.34 12.82 7.75
CA LEU A 91 -13.03 14.13 7.14
C LEU A 91 -13.51 15.34 7.95
N ARG A 92 -14.36 15.13 8.97
CA ARG A 92 -14.98 16.23 9.72
C ARG A 92 -13.98 17.07 10.52
N ARG A 93 -12.93 16.44 11.06
CA ARG A 93 -11.95 17.11 11.92
C ARG A 93 -10.60 16.42 11.81
N SER A 94 -9.55 17.21 11.58
CA SER A 94 -8.18 16.73 11.65
C SER A 94 -7.78 16.44 13.10
N LYS A 95 -6.97 15.40 13.29
CA LYS A 95 -6.33 15.05 14.55
C LYS A 95 -4.86 14.75 14.30
N PRO A 96 -3.92 15.46 14.94
CA PRO A 96 -2.50 15.13 14.84
C PRO A 96 -2.24 13.64 15.12
N LEU A 97 -1.21 13.10 14.48
CA LEU A 97 -0.70 11.78 14.78
C LEU A 97 -0.03 11.80 16.15
N PRO A 98 -0.28 10.78 17.00
CA PRO A 98 0.51 10.59 18.20
C PRO A 98 1.90 10.09 17.80
N VAL A 99 2.89 10.97 17.82
CA VAL A 99 4.28 10.71 17.40
C VAL A 99 4.81 9.40 18.00
N GLY A 100 5.36 8.53 17.14
CA GLY A 100 5.92 7.22 17.47
C GLY A 100 4.90 6.16 17.89
N LYS A 101 3.63 6.52 18.14
CA LYS A 101 2.60 5.57 18.59
C LYS A 101 1.85 4.99 17.39
N PRO A 102 1.62 3.67 17.34
CA PRO A 102 0.94 3.11 16.19
C PRO A 102 -0.56 3.51 16.16
N VAL A 103 -1.05 3.88 14.98
CA VAL A 103 -2.44 4.20 14.63
C VAL A 103 -2.96 3.24 13.55
N SER A 104 -4.28 3.19 13.35
CA SER A 104 -4.89 2.43 12.25
C SER A 104 -5.42 3.40 11.20
N ALA A 105 -4.87 3.30 10.00
CA ALA A 105 -5.31 4.05 8.84
C ALA A 105 -6.15 3.13 7.94
N ARG A 106 -7.34 3.58 7.54
CA ARG A 106 -8.22 2.85 6.62
C ARG A 106 -8.44 3.70 5.39
N LEU A 107 -8.13 3.15 4.21
CA LEU A 107 -8.38 3.84 2.95
C LEU A 107 -8.96 2.88 1.92
N GLY A 108 -9.79 3.44 1.04
CA GLY A 108 -10.29 2.76 -0.14
C GLY A 108 -9.52 3.21 -1.37
N PHE A 109 -9.30 2.29 -2.29
CA PHE A 109 -8.86 2.59 -3.64
C PHE A 109 -10.07 2.95 -4.51
N LYS A 110 -9.86 3.76 -5.55
CA LYS A 110 -10.89 3.99 -6.57
C LYS A 110 -11.32 2.65 -7.19
N PRO A 111 -12.62 2.43 -7.45
CA PRO A 111 -13.11 1.17 -7.97
C PRO A 111 -12.49 0.87 -9.34
N GLN A 112 -12.20 -0.40 -9.60
CA GLN A 112 -11.65 -0.88 -10.86
C GLN A 112 -12.35 -2.17 -11.28
N ASP A 113 -12.32 -2.46 -12.59
CA ASP A 113 -12.56 -3.78 -13.14
C ASP A 113 -11.27 -4.26 -13.80
N GLN A 114 -10.45 -4.99 -13.04
CA GLN A 114 -9.10 -5.40 -13.42
C GLN A 114 -9.04 -6.92 -13.57
N ARG A 115 -8.49 -7.39 -14.69
CA ARG A 115 -8.02 -8.77 -14.84
C ARG A 115 -6.52 -8.83 -14.61
N PHE A 116 -6.10 -9.61 -13.62
CA PHE A 116 -4.72 -10.01 -13.41
C PHE A 116 -4.49 -11.35 -14.12
N GLU A 117 -3.52 -11.42 -15.01
CA GLU A 117 -3.27 -12.63 -15.80
C GLU A 117 -2.61 -13.75 -14.98
N LYS A 118 -2.78 -14.99 -15.41
CA LYS A 118 -2.08 -16.15 -14.86
C LYS A 118 -0.57 -15.92 -14.86
N GLY A 119 0.05 -16.11 -13.71
CA GLY A 119 1.48 -15.91 -13.48
C GLY A 119 1.85 -14.48 -13.08
N HIS A 120 0.94 -13.52 -13.21
CA HIS A 120 1.14 -12.18 -12.66
C HIS A 120 1.08 -12.22 -11.13
N ARG A 121 1.44 -11.10 -10.49
CA ARG A 121 1.31 -10.88 -9.05
C ARG A 121 0.54 -9.60 -8.80
N ILE A 122 -0.22 -9.59 -7.72
CA ILE A 122 -0.86 -8.38 -7.21
C ILE A 122 0.08 -7.73 -6.21
N GLY A 123 0.41 -6.46 -6.39
CA GLY A 123 1.33 -5.73 -5.51
C GLY A 123 0.72 -4.47 -4.91
N VAL A 124 1.31 -3.99 -3.82
CA VAL A 124 1.06 -2.65 -3.30
C VAL A 124 2.39 -1.98 -2.96
N LEU A 125 2.58 -0.79 -3.51
CA LEU A 125 3.64 0.14 -3.13
C LEU A 125 3.10 1.04 -2.02
N MET A 126 3.71 1.00 -0.85
CA MET A 126 3.38 1.86 0.29
C MET A 126 4.35 3.04 0.31
N GLN A 127 3.82 4.24 0.11
CA GLN A 127 4.58 5.48 0.02
C GLN A 127 3.77 6.64 0.62
N SER A 128 4.42 7.78 0.87
CA SER A 128 3.78 8.97 1.48
C SER A 128 3.65 10.15 0.52
N SER A 129 4.54 10.24 -0.47
CA SER A 129 4.45 11.23 -1.54
C SER A 129 4.14 10.57 -2.87
N ASN A 130 3.39 11.29 -3.68
CA ASN A 130 3.22 11.03 -5.10
C ASN A 130 3.09 12.39 -5.78
N SER A 131 4.23 13.07 -5.93
CA SER A 131 4.31 14.50 -6.26
C SER A 131 3.67 14.85 -7.61
N ALA A 132 3.54 13.87 -8.52
CA ALA A 132 2.82 14.02 -9.79
C ALA A 132 1.29 14.09 -9.63
N TRP A 133 0.75 13.57 -8.53
CA TRP A 133 -0.70 13.38 -8.34
C TRP A 133 -1.27 14.03 -7.07
N ALA A 134 -0.41 14.43 -6.14
CA ALA A 134 -0.80 15.07 -4.89
C ALA A 134 0.22 16.13 -4.46
N VAL A 135 -0.29 17.21 -3.86
CA VAL A 135 0.57 18.21 -3.21
C VAL A 135 1.25 17.54 -1.99
N PRO A 136 2.58 17.55 -1.90
CA PRO A 136 3.30 17.00 -0.76
C PRO A 136 2.95 17.73 0.54
N ASP A 137 3.07 17.02 1.67
CA ASP A 137 3.11 17.62 3.01
C ASP A 137 4.57 18.02 3.34
N ASP A 138 4.84 18.44 4.58
CA ASP A 138 6.21 18.66 5.07
C ASP A 138 7.06 17.37 4.99
N PRO A 139 8.12 17.32 4.15
CA PRO A 139 8.91 16.10 3.92
C PRO A 139 9.73 15.65 5.12
N GLY A 140 10.08 14.37 5.13
CA GLY A 140 11.00 13.75 6.09
C GLY A 140 10.30 13.04 7.25
N ALA A 141 9.01 12.75 7.12
CA ALA A 141 8.34 11.82 8.03
C ALA A 141 8.79 10.39 7.72
N THR A 142 9.26 9.68 8.75
CA THR A 142 9.56 8.25 8.69
C THR A 142 8.33 7.44 9.11
N VAL A 143 7.79 6.66 8.16
CA VAL A 143 6.60 5.83 8.36
C VAL A 143 7.01 4.38 8.59
N THR A 144 6.54 3.80 9.69
CA THR A 144 6.76 2.39 10.05
C THR A 144 5.45 1.61 9.95
N VAL A 145 5.39 0.64 9.05
CA VAL A 145 4.25 -0.28 8.85
C VAL A 145 4.44 -1.53 9.71
N HIS A 146 3.39 -1.98 10.39
CA HIS A 146 3.42 -3.13 11.31
C HIS A 146 2.76 -4.37 10.66
N HIS A 147 3.43 -5.52 10.69
CA HIS A 147 3.05 -6.75 9.96
C HIS A 147 2.48 -7.88 10.84
N ARG A 148 2.20 -7.62 12.12
CA ARG A 148 1.77 -8.67 13.05
C ARG A 148 0.46 -9.35 12.59
N PRO A 149 0.33 -10.68 12.69
CA PRO A 149 -0.91 -11.38 12.36
C PRO A 149 -2.13 -10.86 13.13
N GLY A 150 -3.31 -11.00 12.52
CA GLY A 150 -4.60 -10.64 13.12
C GLY A 150 -4.86 -9.13 13.15
N ARG A 151 -5.69 -8.67 14.09
CA ARG A 151 -6.15 -7.26 14.17
C ARG A 151 -5.04 -6.24 14.47
N ARG A 152 -3.79 -6.69 14.63
CA ARG A 152 -2.65 -5.86 15.02
C ARG A 152 -1.69 -5.55 13.86
N GLY A 153 -1.93 -6.07 12.66
CA GLY A 153 -1.13 -5.77 11.48
C GLY A 153 -1.93 -5.18 10.33
N SER A 154 -1.20 -4.80 9.29
CA SER A 154 -1.75 -4.28 8.05
C SER A 154 -2.34 -5.39 7.16
N SER A 155 -3.37 -5.06 6.38
CA SER A 155 -4.05 -5.99 5.47
C SER A 155 -4.62 -5.27 4.25
N LEU A 156 -4.55 -5.92 3.10
CA LEU A 156 -5.20 -5.50 1.86
C LEU A 156 -6.35 -6.45 1.53
N SER A 157 -7.55 -5.90 1.35
CA SER A 157 -8.74 -6.62 0.93
C SER A 157 -9.04 -6.29 -0.53
N LEU A 158 -9.21 -7.33 -1.35
CA LEU A 158 -9.51 -7.21 -2.78
C LEU A 158 -10.92 -7.74 -3.06
N PRO A 159 -11.77 -7.02 -3.81
CA PRO A 159 -13.07 -7.51 -4.24
C PRO A 159 -12.89 -8.44 -5.45
N LEU A 160 -12.36 -9.64 -5.21
CA LEU A 160 -12.14 -10.64 -6.26
C LEU A 160 -13.46 -11.30 -6.67
N VAL A 161 -13.65 -11.45 -7.97
CA VAL A 161 -14.70 -12.29 -8.55
C VAL A 161 -14.20 -13.74 -8.53
N ASP A 162 -15.00 -14.64 -7.98
CA ASP A 162 -14.67 -16.06 -7.81
C ASP A 162 -13.27 -16.29 -7.20
N PRO A 163 -13.03 -15.84 -5.95
CA PRO A 163 -11.72 -15.94 -5.32
C PRO A 163 -11.27 -17.42 -5.20
N PRO A 164 -9.97 -17.73 -5.42
CA PRO A 164 -9.46 -19.07 -5.20
C PRO A 164 -9.59 -19.47 -3.72
N ALA A 165 -9.74 -20.77 -3.43
CA ALA A 165 -10.00 -21.28 -2.07
C ALA A 165 -8.92 -20.85 -1.04
N ASN A 166 -7.68 -20.61 -1.48
CA ASN A 166 -6.55 -20.18 -0.66
C ASN A 166 -6.26 -18.66 -0.70
N HIS A 167 -7.20 -17.82 -1.15
CA HIS A 167 -7.01 -16.37 -1.34
C HIS A 167 -6.50 -15.62 -0.09
N ARG A 168 -6.74 -16.15 1.13
CA ARG A 168 -6.25 -15.57 2.39
C ARG A 168 -4.72 -15.61 2.56
N ALA A 169 -4.01 -16.38 1.74
CA ALA A 169 -2.56 -16.56 1.82
C ALA A 169 -1.78 -15.82 0.72
N LEU A 170 -2.42 -14.88 0.00
CA LEU A 170 -1.84 -14.32 -1.22
C LEU A 170 -0.64 -13.41 -0.98
N PHE A 171 -0.63 -12.58 0.07
CA PHE A 171 0.42 -11.59 0.31
C PHE A 171 1.60 -12.16 1.10
N GLN A 172 2.82 -12.00 0.57
CA GLN A 172 4.07 -12.26 1.29
C GLN A 172 4.96 -11.02 1.14
N HIS A 173 5.51 -10.50 2.23
CA HIS A 173 6.62 -9.55 2.18
C HIS A 173 7.93 -10.32 2.12
N ARG A 174 8.46 -10.54 0.92
CA ARG A 174 9.82 -11.06 0.76
C ARG A 174 10.78 -9.90 0.62
N ARG A 175 11.63 -9.71 1.64
CA ARG A 175 12.96 -9.14 1.43
C ARG A 175 13.75 -10.07 0.53
#